data_AF-A0A3D5DEJ7-F1
#
_entry.id   AF-A0A3D5DEJ7-F1
#
_cell.length_a   1.000
_cell.length_b   1.000
_cell.length_c   1.000
_cell.angle_alpha   90.00
_cell.angle_beta   90.00
_cell.angle_gamma   90.00
#
_symmetry.space_group_name_H-M   'P 1'
#
loop_
_entity.id
_entity.type
_entity.pdbx_description
1 polymer ?
#
loop_
_entity_poly.entity_id
_entity_poly.type
_entity_poly.pdbx_seq_one_letter_code
_entity_poly.pdbx_strand_id
1 'polypeptide(L)'
;MLMVGVLAMTAILAGAPMYLSTIESLGVRAMLNQLSSSRNVEIIVDGLPLTDRSVSAATEQVQLALEELGDLVVHIGQESQSRDHYWATDSESTTDDPHADIALLRRVDGILNESEITKGRAPLSSPELLDTHIVIEGLVPTKRAEQLDIAVGDEIWLTTKPGDLPYLMVRVAGLFEPQDLSADFWLGRAKQLLEPERPSPEARFRLPLFLTRDALFGVLNGGPATIGKNRWLVQLDDDLLERQSPTFTANQVKSLSQELRRRLPESRAVSALENPLISLSHKISFARIPTLMMGGVLLLAAGYYSLMAAGALVTRRRVSTAQMLVRGAGKRQVSLMSLVESVLLVILPAIIAPFLAYGVIVAIGRMPEYESITFGLGMPVHISWHAFVWSISGAAVVVGYIQWSVFKNDTRVIGAKQLSDRRVEGKPFFQRQYLDLLLFLFGGIILWDLSTEASVANENGGHVVTVNPLLVFAPAIFLGVTMILSLRLLPPLARLIANGFRRRGPVWAHLISTLLTKVPLTYAWPTAILGIAAGTAMLSATVADTLQQSSFDQSSYKVGADLRAYPVDLGSGPETKILQRLRDIDGVEGVSAGFRSKGEIRIGGQGEPFEVLAIEPSEYGRIGVFRDDYGSSVVD
;
A
#
# COMPACT_ATOMS: atom_id res chain seq x y z
N MET A 1 15.49 23.39 27.54
CA MET A 1 15.90 21.97 27.61
C MET A 1 14.68 21.05 27.70
N LEU A 2 13.84 21.12 28.74
CA LEU A 2 12.62 20.29 28.83
C LEU A 2 11.72 20.41 27.59
N MET A 3 11.34 21.63 27.21
CA MET A 3 10.47 21.86 26.05
C MET A 3 11.00 21.24 24.76
N VAL A 4 12.32 21.33 24.50
CA VAL A 4 12.95 20.75 23.30
C VAL A 4 12.86 19.23 23.33
N GLY A 5 13.07 18.62 24.50
CA GLY A 5 12.97 17.18 24.66
C GLY A 5 11.57 16.66 24.45
N VAL A 6 10.61 17.29 25.12
CA VAL A 6 9.19 16.97 24.98
C VAL A 6 8.75 17.17 23.54
N LEU A 7 9.14 18.27 22.89
CA LEU A 7 8.84 18.52 21.48
C LEU A 7 9.36 17.39 20.59
N ALA A 8 10.63 16.98 20.75
CA ALA A 8 11.21 15.90 19.97
C ALA A 8 10.48 14.56 20.20
N MET A 9 10.23 14.20 21.47
CA MET A 9 9.52 12.96 21.82
C MET A 9 8.10 12.93 21.26
N THR A 10 7.36 14.02 21.45
CA THR A 10 5.96 14.14 21.00
C THR A 10 5.85 14.25 19.48
N ALA A 11 6.83 14.88 18.82
CA ALA A 11 6.90 14.92 17.35
C ALA A 11 7.19 13.53 16.75
N ILE A 12 8.04 12.72 17.39
CA ILE A 12 8.26 11.32 16.97
C ILE A 12 6.98 10.49 17.16
N LEU A 13 6.29 10.64 18.30
CA LEU A 13 5.03 9.94 18.57
C LEU A 13 3.91 10.33 17.60
N ALA A 14 3.80 11.61 17.26
CA ALA A 14 2.84 12.11 16.28
C ALA A 14 3.24 11.73 14.84
N GLY A 15 4.53 11.79 14.53
CA GLY A 15 5.07 11.59 13.19
C GLY A 15 5.11 10.13 12.76
N ALA A 16 5.32 9.18 13.68
CA ALA A 16 5.34 7.75 13.33
C ALA A 16 4.07 7.26 12.60
N PRO A 17 2.84 7.49 13.09
CA PRO A 17 1.63 7.10 12.36
C PRO A 17 1.44 7.89 11.07
N MET A 18 1.81 9.17 11.03
CA MET A 18 1.69 10.02 9.83
C MET A 18 2.65 9.59 8.72
N TYR A 19 3.90 9.27 9.07
CA TYR A 19 4.90 8.81 8.12
C TYR A 19 4.49 7.48 7.51
N LEU A 20 3.98 6.57 8.35
CA LEU A 20 3.52 5.28 7.87
C LEU A 20 2.30 5.39 6.94
N SER A 21 1.30 6.21 7.30
CA SER A 21 0.15 6.42 6.41
C SER A 21 0.59 7.08 5.10
N THR A 22 1.61 7.95 5.13
CA THR A 22 2.17 8.55 3.93
C THR A 22 2.82 7.50 3.02
N ILE A 23 3.58 6.54 3.58
CA ILE A 23 4.15 5.42 2.80
C ILE A 23 3.04 4.56 2.19
N GLU A 24 1.98 4.28 2.96
CA GLU A 24 0.83 3.50 2.49
C GLU A 24 0.13 4.19 1.32
N SER A 25 -0.22 5.47 1.46
CA SER A 25 -0.83 6.27 0.39
C SER A 25 0.09 6.38 -0.83
N LEU A 26 1.40 6.53 -0.64
CA LEU A 26 2.36 6.59 -1.75
C LEU A 26 2.45 5.25 -2.51
N GLY A 27 2.40 4.14 -1.78
CA GLY A 27 2.35 2.79 -2.36
C GLY A 27 1.06 2.57 -3.16
N VAL A 28 -0.09 3.04 -2.66
CA VAL A 28 -1.36 2.98 -3.37
C VAL A 28 -1.31 3.84 -4.64
N ARG A 29 -0.83 5.09 -4.54
CA ARG A 29 -0.67 5.98 -5.71
C ARG A 29 0.18 5.34 -6.80
N ALA A 30 1.33 4.79 -6.45
CA ALA A 30 2.22 4.12 -7.40
C ALA A 30 1.52 2.94 -8.09
N MET A 31 0.74 2.16 -7.33
CA MET A 31 -0.05 1.05 -7.85
C MET A 31 -1.20 1.54 -8.76
N LEU A 32 -1.93 2.58 -8.37
CA LEU A 32 -3.03 3.16 -9.16
C LEU A 32 -2.49 3.72 -10.49
N ASN A 33 -1.36 4.42 -10.45
CA ASN A 33 -0.70 4.90 -11.66
C ASN A 33 -0.28 3.75 -12.59
N GLN A 34 0.18 2.63 -12.04
CA GLN A 34 0.52 1.44 -12.83
C GLN A 34 -0.72 0.75 -13.43
N LEU A 35 -1.83 0.72 -12.69
CA LEU A 35 -3.08 0.15 -13.18
C LEU A 35 -3.78 1.05 -14.20
N SER A 36 -3.61 2.37 -14.12
CA SER A 36 -4.31 3.37 -14.93
C SER A 36 -5.82 3.07 -14.95
N SER A 37 -6.42 2.77 -16.10
CA SER A 37 -7.84 2.47 -16.23
C SER A 37 -8.28 1.13 -15.64
N SER A 38 -7.34 0.19 -15.42
CA SER A 38 -7.63 -1.13 -14.83
C SER A 38 -7.90 -1.08 -13.33
N ARG A 39 -7.75 0.09 -12.70
CA ARG A 39 -8.15 0.32 -11.30
C ARG A 39 -9.66 0.22 -11.09
N ASN A 40 -10.46 0.46 -12.12
CA ASN A 40 -11.91 0.47 -12.02
C ASN A 40 -12.48 -0.96 -11.96
N VAL A 41 -13.76 -1.08 -11.58
CA VAL A 41 -14.45 -2.38 -11.46
C VAL A 41 -15.41 -2.56 -12.63
N GLU A 42 -15.33 -3.71 -13.29
CA GLU A 42 -16.33 -4.12 -14.29
C GLU A 42 -17.23 -5.20 -13.72
N ILE A 43 -18.54 -5.01 -13.83
CA ILE A 43 -19.52 -6.05 -13.50
C ILE A 43 -20.12 -6.51 -14.81
N ILE A 44 -19.96 -7.78 -15.13
CA ILE A 44 -20.32 -8.36 -16.42
C ILE A 44 -21.41 -9.40 -16.21
N VAL A 45 -22.50 -9.31 -16.97
CA VAL A 45 -23.49 -10.38 -17.09
C VAL A 45 -23.53 -10.81 -18.55
N ASP A 46 -23.14 -12.04 -18.79
CA ASP A 46 -23.23 -12.69 -20.10
C ASP A 46 -24.62 -13.37 -20.19
N GLY A 47 -25.29 -13.28 -21.33
CA GLY A 47 -26.58 -13.96 -21.52
C GLY A 47 -27.80 -13.23 -20.94
N LEU A 48 -27.72 -11.91 -20.71
CA LEU A 48 -28.84 -11.11 -20.21
C LEU A 48 -29.79 -10.73 -21.36
N PRO A 49 -31.12 -10.89 -21.19
CA PRO A 49 -32.08 -10.29 -22.11
C PRO A 49 -31.93 -8.76 -22.11
N LEU A 50 -31.61 -8.18 -23.27
CA LEU A 50 -31.44 -6.75 -23.50
C LEU A 50 -32.81 -6.05 -23.64
N THR A 51 -33.61 -6.13 -22.58
CA THR A 51 -34.89 -5.42 -22.47
C THR A 51 -34.81 -4.41 -21.33
N ASP A 52 -35.60 -3.34 -21.40
CA ASP A 52 -35.61 -2.33 -20.34
C ASP A 52 -35.92 -2.92 -18.96
N ARG A 53 -36.83 -3.90 -18.88
CA ARG A 53 -37.19 -4.54 -17.61
C ARG A 53 -36.03 -5.36 -17.04
N SER A 54 -35.44 -6.24 -17.85
CA SER A 54 -34.35 -7.13 -17.41
C SER A 54 -33.10 -6.34 -17.04
N VAL A 55 -32.74 -5.36 -17.86
CA VAL A 55 -31.56 -4.52 -17.64
C VAL A 55 -31.75 -3.60 -16.43
N SER A 56 -32.92 -3.00 -16.25
CA SER A 56 -33.20 -2.15 -15.08
C SER A 56 -33.24 -2.96 -13.79
N ALA A 57 -33.85 -4.15 -13.79
CA ALA A 57 -33.86 -5.03 -12.62
C ALA A 57 -32.45 -5.50 -12.24
N ALA A 58 -31.62 -5.85 -13.23
CA ALA A 58 -30.22 -6.19 -12.97
C ALA A 58 -29.41 -4.98 -12.47
N THR A 59 -29.68 -3.79 -13.00
CA THR A 59 -29.03 -2.53 -12.56
C THR A 59 -29.35 -2.23 -11.10
N GLU A 60 -30.59 -2.43 -10.67
CA GLU A 60 -30.99 -2.27 -9.26
C GLU A 60 -30.22 -3.23 -8.35
N GLN A 61 -30.08 -4.50 -8.73
CA GLN A 61 -29.29 -5.46 -7.96
C GLN A 61 -27.81 -5.10 -7.91
N VAL A 62 -27.26 -4.58 -9.00
CA VAL A 62 -25.87 -4.09 -9.06
C VAL A 62 -25.69 -2.88 -8.16
N GLN A 63 -26.59 -1.90 -8.19
CA GLN A 63 -26.52 -0.71 -7.31
C GLN A 63 -26.58 -1.10 -5.84
N LEU A 64 -27.46 -2.04 -5.45
CA LEU A 64 -27.54 -2.55 -4.09
C LEU A 64 -26.25 -3.29 -3.67
N ALA A 65 -25.59 -4.01 -4.58
CA ALA A 65 -24.31 -4.65 -4.27
C ALA A 65 -23.17 -3.62 -4.16
N LEU A 66 -23.24 -2.53 -4.93
CA LEU A 66 -22.25 -1.43 -4.91
C LEU A 66 -22.30 -0.61 -3.62
N GLU A 67 -23.35 -0.71 -2.80
CA GLU A 67 -23.38 -0.11 -1.46
C GLU A 67 -22.20 -0.57 -0.58
N GLU A 68 -21.65 -1.77 -0.82
CA GLU A 68 -20.45 -2.28 -0.13
C GLU A 68 -19.19 -1.42 -0.37
N LEU A 69 -19.12 -0.74 -1.53
CA LEU A 69 -18.03 0.18 -1.86
C LEU A 69 -18.25 1.58 -1.25
N GLY A 70 -19.48 1.93 -0.86
CA GLY A 70 -19.83 3.22 -0.29
C GLY A 70 -19.43 4.40 -1.18
N ASP A 71 -18.80 5.42 -0.58
CA ASP A 71 -18.39 6.66 -1.24
C ASP A 71 -17.27 6.50 -2.28
N LEU A 72 -16.72 5.28 -2.47
CA LEU A 72 -15.71 5.02 -3.50
C LEU A 72 -16.26 5.10 -4.92
N VAL A 73 -17.57 4.93 -5.12
CA VAL A 73 -18.17 4.92 -6.46
C VAL A 73 -18.47 6.35 -6.90
N VAL A 74 -17.74 6.83 -7.92
CA VAL A 74 -17.93 8.18 -8.49
C VAL A 74 -18.98 8.16 -9.58
N HIS A 75 -18.86 7.20 -10.49
CA HIS A 75 -19.73 7.09 -11.66
C HIS A 75 -19.96 5.63 -12.03
N ILE A 76 -21.15 5.34 -12.54
CA ILE A 76 -21.52 4.01 -13.05
C ILE A 76 -21.93 4.18 -14.51
N GLY A 77 -21.01 3.87 -15.41
CA GLY A 77 -21.28 3.73 -16.82
C GLY A 77 -21.96 2.39 -17.11
N GLN A 78 -22.64 2.29 -18.25
CA GLN A 78 -23.25 1.03 -18.66
C GLN A 78 -23.11 0.79 -20.15
N GLU A 79 -22.65 -0.41 -20.49
CA GLU A 79 -22.46 -0.91 -21.86
C GLU A 79 -23.38 -2.12 -22.07
N SER A 80 -24.14 -2.12 -23.16
CA SER A 80 -24.91 -3.29 -23.61
C SER A 80 -24.46 -3.67 -25.00
N GLN A 81 -24.26 -4.97 -25.23
CA GLN A 81 -23.81 -5.50 -26.51
C GLN A 81 -24.67 -6.72 -26.88
N SER A 82 -25.22 -6.73 -28.09
CA SER A 82 -25.93 -7.90 -28.62
C SER A 82 -24.97 -9.04 -28.95
N ARG A 83 -25.53 -10.21 -29.30
CA ARG A 83 -24.74 -11.23 -30.00
C ARG A 83 -24.29 -10.75 -31.38
N ASP A 84 -23.36 -11.49 -31.97
CA ASP A 84 -22.89 -11.29 -33.35
C ASP A 84 -24.08 -11.42 -34.31
N HIS A 85 -24.25 -10.43 -35.19
CA HIS A 85 -25.24 -10.44 -36.28
C HIS A 85 -24.50 -10.46 -37.60
N TYR A 86 -25.04 -11.17 -38.59
CA TYR A 86 -24.56 -11.05 -39.96
C TYR A 86 -25.13 -9.78 -40.57
N TRP A 87 -24.31 -9.04 -41.32
CA TRP A 87 -24.76 -7.82 -41.98
C TRP A 87 -24.47 -7.78 -43.48
N ALA A 88 -25.33 -7.07 -44.20
CA ALA A 88 -25.15 -6.78 -45.61
C ALA A 88 -25.75 -5.42 -45.97
N THR A 89 -25.26 -4.79 -47.05
CA THR A 89 -25.82 -3.54 -47.60
C THR A 89 -27.01 -3.77 -48.52
N ASP A 90 -27.24 -5.00 -48.94
CA ASP A 90 -28.40 -5.40 -49.75
C ASP A 90 -29.16 -6.54 -49.05
N SER A 91 -30.49 -6.43 -49.00
CA SER A 91 -31.40 -7.34 -48.31
C SER A 91 -31.40 -8.76 -48.89
N GLU A 92 -31.05 -8.94 -50.17
CA GLU A 92 -30.94 -10.27 -50.81
C GLU A 92 -29.56 -10.93 -50.63
N SER A 93 -28.58 -10.19 -50.10
CA SER A 93 -27.17 -10.58 -50.08
C SER A 93 -26.65 -11.14 -48.75
N THR A 94 -27.51 -11.38 -47.76
CA THR A 94 -27.14 -12.09 -46.52
C THR A 94 -26.72 -13.53 -46.81
N THR A 95 -25.44 -13.71 -47.09
CA THR A 95 -24.79 -14.94 -47.57
C THR A 95 -24.66 -15.99 -46.47
N ASP A 96 -24.79 -17.26 -46.87
CA ASP A 96 -24.55 -18.47 -46.06
C ASP A 96 -23.04 -18.79 -45.92
N ASP A 97 -22.20 -17.75 -45.87
CA ASP A 97 -20.72 -17.88 -45.88
C ASP A 97 -20.14 -17.90 -44.45
N PRO A 98 -19.34 -18.90 -44.06
CA PRO A 98 -18.60 -18.90 -42.78
C PRO A 98 -17.62 -17.71 -42.59
N HIS A 99 -17.32 -16.95 -43.65
CA HIS A 99 -16.54 -15.69 -43.61
C HIS A 99 -17.41 -14.42 -43.64
N ALA A 100 -18.73 -14.54 -43.46
CA ALA A 100 -19.66 -13.43 -43.56
C ALA A 100 -19.36 -12.28 -42.58
N ASP A 101 -19.72 -11.08 -43.02
CA ASP A 101 -19.44 -9.85 -42.30
C ASP A 101 -20.28 -9.76 -41.02
N ILE A 102 -19.61 -9.52 -39.89
CA ILE A 102 -20.24 -9.49 -38.56
C ILE A 102 -20.44 -8.06 -38.08
N ALA A 103 -21.66 -7.75 -37.64
CA ALA A 103 -22.03 -6.52 -36.98
C ALA A 103 -22.34 -6.77 -35.50
N LEU A 104 -22.05 -5.76 -34.69
CA LEU A 104 -22.27 -5.75 -33.25
C LEU A 104 -23.15 -4.56 -32.91
N LEU A 105 -24.36 -4.83 -32.40
CA LEU A 105 -25.21 -3.78 -31.87
C LEU A 105 -24.74 -3.45 -30.45
N ARG A 106 -24.42 -2.18 -30.21
CA ARG A 106 -23.90 -1.69 -28.93
C ARG A 106 -24.70 -0.49 -28.46
N ARG A 107 -24.79 -0.36 -27.14
CA ARG A 107 -25.29 0.82 -26.45
C ARG A 107 -24.28 1.16 -25.36
N VAL A 108 -23.84 2.41 -25.34
CA VAL A 108 -22.96 2.94 -24.29
C VAL A 108 -23.62 4.21 -23.77
N ASP A 109 -23.91 4.23 -22.47
CA ASP A 109 -24.48 5.42 -21.84
C ASP A 109 -23.50 6.59 -21.90
N GLY A 110 -24.00 7.78 -22.25
CA GLY A 110 -23.18 8.98 -22.30
C GLY A 110 -22.20 9.08 -23.46
N ILE A 111 -22.22 8.15 -24.44
CA ILE A 111 -21.26 8.16 -25.57
C ILE A 111 -21.22 9.49 -26.32
N LEU A 112 -22.36 10.15 -26.47
CA LEU A 112 -22.48 11.44 -27.17
C LEU A 112 -21.82 12.61 -26.42
N ASN A 113 -21.56 12.45 -25.11
CA ASN A 113 -20.85 13.47 -24.32
C ASN A 113 -19.34 13.37 -24.52
N GLU A 114 -18.83 12.17 -24.81
CA GLU A 114 -17.41 11.83 -24.93
C GLU A 114 -16.95 11.68 -26.38
N SER A 115 -17.82 12.00 -27.34
CA SER A 115 -17.55 11.92 -28.78
C SER A 115 -18.07 13.12 -29.54
N GLU A 116 -17.43 13.40 -30.67
CA GLU A 116 -17.85 14.43 -31.62
C GLU A 116 -18.38 13.77 -32.89
N ILE A 117 -19.55 14.23 -33.36
CA ILE A 117 -20.14 13.73 -34.60
C ILE A 117 -19.46 14.46 -35.77
N THR A 118 -18.62 13.74 -36.51
CA THR A 118 -17.87 14.29 -37.65
C THR A 118 -18.75 14.53 -38.87
N LYS A 119 -19.73 13.64 -39.12
CA LYS A 119 -20.65 13.70 -40.26
C LYS A 119 -22.04 13.20 -39.87
N GLY A 120 -23.09 13.81 -40.43
CA GLY A 120 -24.48 13.40 -40.17
C GLY A 120 -25.06 14.02 -38.90
N ARG A 121 -25.89 13.26 -38.18
CA ARG A 121 -26.59 13.70 -36.97
C ARG A 121 -26.68 12.59 -35.93
N ALA A 122 -27.06 12.96 -34.70
CA ALA A 122 -27.38 11.98 -33.67
C ALA A 122 -28.58 11.09 -34.09
N PRO A 123 -28.58 9.81 -33.70
CA PRO A 123 -29.63 8.86 -34.06
C PRO A 123 -30.92 9.18 -33.31
N LEU A 124 -32.07 8.95 -33.95
CA LEU A 124 -33.38 9.02 -33.31
C LEU A 124 -33.55 7.88 -32.30
N SER A 125 -34.26 8.16 -31.21
CA SER A 125 -34.51 7.17 -30.15
C SER A 125 -35.59 6.15 -30.51
N SER A 126 -36.55 6.53 -31.35
CA SER A 126 -37.72 5.70 -31.64
C SER A 126 -37.50 4.85 -32.89
N PRO A 127 -37.70 3.51 -32.81
CA PRO A 127 -37.69 2.66 -33.99
C PRO A 127 -38.92 2.93 -34.87
N GLU A 128 -38.74 2.86 -36.19
CA GLU A 128 -39.83 2.89 -37.15
C GLU A 128 -40.20 1.44 -37.51
N LEU A 129 -41.43 1.03 -37.17
CA LEU A 129 -41.94 -0.31 -37.44
C LEU A 129 -42.63 -0.31 -38.80
N LEU A 130 -42.06 -1.03 -39.77
CA LEU A 130 -42.69 -1.31 -41.06
C LEU A 130 -43.25 -2.73 -41.08
N ASP A 131 -44.17 -3.01 -42.00
CA ASP A 131 -44.86 -4.31 -42.09
C ASP A 131 -43.93 -5.50 -42.35
N THR A 132 -42.73 -5.25 -42.89
CA THR A 132 -41.75 -6.28 -43.31
C THR A 132 -40.48 -6.33 -42.46
N HIS A 133 -40.06 -5.21 -41.84
CA HIS A 133 -38.80 -5.09 -41.11
C HIS A 133 -38.83 -3.88 -40.17
N ILE A 134 -37.92 -3.84 -39.19
CA ILE A 134 -37.79 -2.72 -38.25
C ILE A 134 -36.63 -1.84 -38.68
N VAL A 135 -36.86 -0.51 -38.75
CA VAL A 135 -35.84 0.48 -39.10
C VAL A 135 -35.39 1.23 -37.86
N ILE A 136 -34.09 1.21 -37.61
CA ILE A 136 -33.46 1.96 -36.52
C ILE A 136 -32.30 2.80 -37.00
N GLU A 137 -32.01 3.87 -36.28
CA GLU A 137 -30.86 4.73 -36.57
C GLU A 137 -29.69 4.39 -35.65
N GLY A 138 -28.49 4.34 -36.23
CA GLY A 138 -27.25 4.04 -35.51
C GLY A 138 -26.09 4.93 -35.90
N LEU A 139 -25.08 4.96 -35.02
CA LEU A 139 -23.82 5.65 -35.22
C LEU A 139 -22.69 4.65 -35.48
N VAL A 140 -21.74 5.04 -36.33
CA VAL A 140 -20.56 4.25 -36.65
C VAL A 140 -19.29 5.07 -36.39
N PRO A 141 -18.23 4.50 -35.79
CA PRO A 141 -16.96 5.20 -35.66
C PRO A 141 -16.36 5.54 -37.04
N THR A 142 -15.92 6.79 -37.23
CA THR A 142 -15.42 7.31 -38.52
C THR A 142 -14.35 6.40 -39.13
N LYS A 143 -13.34 5.99 -38.34
CA LYS A 143 -12.27 5.09 -38.80
C LYS A 143 -12.77 3.74 -39.30
N ARG A 144 -13.78 3.17 -38.63
CA ARG A 144 -14.33 1.86 -39.00
C ARG A 144 -15.25 1.98 -40.21
N ALA A 145 -15.97 3.09 -40.35
CA ALA A 145 -16.76 3.39 -41.54
C ALA A 145 -15.88 3.50 -42.80
N GLU A 146 -14.74 4.20 -42.73
CA GLU A 146 -13.78 4.30 -43.84
C GLU A 146 -13.18 2.94 -44.23
N GLN A 147 -12.88 2.07 -43.27
CA GLN A 147 -12.35 0.73 -43.52
C GLN A 147 -13.36 -0.21 -44.19
N LEU A 148 -14.65 0.02 -43.98
CA LEU A 148 -15.74 -0.83 -44.47
C LEU A 148 -16.50 -0.21 -45.64
N ASP A 149 -16.09 0.98 -46.09
CA ASP A 149 -16.73 1.77 -47.14
C ASP A 149 -18.20 2.11 -46.84
N ILE A 150 -18.47 2.55 -45.60
CA ILE A 150 -19.81 2.91 -45.10
C ILE A 150 -19.96 4.42 -45.02
N ALA A 151 -21.04 4.95 -45.58
CA ALA A 151 -21.41 6.36 -45.57
C ALA A 151 -22.64 6.65 -44.69
N VAL A 152 -22.85 7.93 -44.38
CA VAL A 152 -24.08 8.39 -43.72
C VAL A 152 -25.25 8.23 -44.68
N GLY A 153 -26.31 7.57 -44.22
CA GLY A 153 -27.49 7.24 -45.01
C GLY A 153 -27.54 5.79 -45.48
N ASP A 154 -26.45 5.05 -45.39
CA ASP A 154 -26.42 3.64 -45.79
C ASP A 154 -27.37 2.78 -44.93
N GLU A 155 -27.96 1.78 -45.56
CA GLU A 155 -28.92 0.85 -44.94
C GLU A 155 -28.25 -0.50 -44.72
N ILE A 156 -28.15 -0.88 -43.45
CA ILE A 156 -27.44 -2.09 -43.02
C ILE A 156 -28.44 -3.12 -42.52
N TRP A 157 -28.61 -4.19 -43.28
CA TRP A 157 -29.54 -5.26 -43.01
C TRP A 157 -28.88 -6.29 -42.09
N LEU A 158 -29.56 -6.67 -41.01
CA LEU A 158 -29.05 -7.54 -39.96
C LEU A 158 -29.89 -8.81 -39.83
N THR A 159 -29.21 -9.94 -39.69
CA THR A 159 -29.82 -11.24 -39.35
C THR A 159 -29.03 -11.99 -38.29
N THR A 160 -29.71 -12.81 -37.48
CA THR A 160 -29.06 -13.68 -36.48
C THR A 160 -28.61 -15.01 -37.04
N LYS A 161 -29.20 -15.45 -38.15
CA LYS A 161 -28.85 -16.69 -38.82
C LYS A 161 -28.77 -16.43 -40.33
N PRO A 162 -27.74 -16.95 -41.01
CA PRO A 162 -27.70 -16.89 -42.46
C PRO A 162 -28.93 -17.58 -43.06
N GLY A 163 -29.52 -16.98 -44.09
CA GLY A 163 -30.72 -17.51 -44.77
C GLY A 163 -32.08 -17.18 -44.14
N ASP A 164 -32.14 -16.61 -42.93
CA ASP A 164 -33.38 -16.02 -42.39
C ASP A 164 -33.60 -14.63 -43.00
N LEU A 165 -34.86 -14.26 -43.28
CA LEU A 165 -35.22 -12.90 -43.74
C LEU A 165 -34.71 -11.85 -42.74
N PRO A 166 -34.02 -10.78 -43.19
CA PRO A 166 -33.48 -9.77 -42.29
C PRO A 166 -34.64 -9.02 -41.63
N TYR A 167 -34.75 -9.15 -40.31
CA TYR A 167 -35.84 -8.56 -39.51
C TYR A 167 -35.49 -7.15 -38.99
N LEU A 168 -34.23 -6.74 -39.13
CA LEU A 168 -33.70 -5.48 -38.61
C LEU A 168 -32.85 -4.77 -39.64
N MET A 169 -33.15 -3.50 -39.91
CA MET A 169 -32.35 -2.61 -40.75
C MET A 169 -31.87 -1.43 -39.91
N VAL A 170 -30.57 -1.16 -39.95
CA VAL A 170 -29.94 -0.02 -39.28
C VAL A 170 -29.53 1.00 -40.32
N ARG A 171 -30.14 2.19 -40.29
CA ARG A 171 -29.72 3.33 -41.11
C ARG A 171 -28.60 4.08 -40.39
N VAL A 172 -27.50 4.33 -41.08
CA VAL A 172 -26.37 5.08 -40.52
C VAL A 172 -26.74 6.56 -40.43
N ALA A 173 -27.05 7.06 -39.23
CA ALA A 173 -27.46 8.44 -38.99
C ALA A 173 -26.29 9.43 -38.94
N GLY A 174 -25.12 8.94 -38.51
CA GLY A 174 -23.92 9.76 -38.39
C GLY A 174 -22.66 8.94 -38.11
N LEU A 175 -21.53 9.58 -38.38
CA LEU A 175 -20.19 9.09 -38.06
C LEU A 175 -19.62 9.92 -36.90
N PHE A 176 -18.96 9.25 -35.96
CA PHE A 176 -18.39 9.91 -34.78
C PHE A 176 -16.94 9.52 -34.54
N GLU A 177 -16.22 10.40 -33.85
CA GLU A 177 -14.88 10.14 -33.33
C GLU A 177 -14.84 10.48 -31.82
N PRO A 178 -14.24 9.63 -30.97
CA PRO A 178 -14.07 9.93 -29.56
C PRO A 178 -13.14 11.13 -29.37
N GLN A 179 -13.41 11.99 -28.38
CA GLN A 179 -12.57 13.15 -28.08
C GLN A 179 -11.22 12.71 -27.49
N ASP A 180 -11.25 11.76 -26.55
CA ASP A 180 -10.08 11.16 -25.93
C ASP A 180 -10.30 9.65 -25.71
N LEU A 181 -9.43 8.84 -26.31
CA LEU A 181 -9.44 7.38 -26.18
C LEU A 181 -8.92 6.89 -24.82
N SER A 182 -8.18 7.75 -24.10
CA SER A 182 -7.61 7.47 -22.78
C SER A 182 -8.47 7.98 -21.63
N ALA A 183 -9.60 8.64 -21.93
CA ALA A 183 -10.53 9.10 -20.92
C ALA A 183 -11.00 7.95 -20.02
N ASP A 184 -11.12 8.24 -18.73
CA ASP A 184 -11.55 7.28 -17.70
C ASP A 184 -12.93 6.67 -18.02
N PHE A 185 -13.78 7.39 -18.76
CA PHE A 185 -15.06 6.92 -19.27
C PHE A 185 -14.97 5.55 -19.97
N TRP A 186 -13.90 5.31 -20.74
CA TRP A 186 -13.75 4.09 -21.52
C TRP A 186 -13.20 2.91 -20.72
N LEU A 187 -12.71 3.14 -19.49
CA LEU A 187 -11.97 2.16 -18.67
C LEU A 187 -10.84 1.46 -19.45
N GLY A 188 -10.22 2.15 -20.42
CA GLY A 188 -9.16 1.60 -21.29
C GLY A 188 -9.65 0.64 -22.38
N ARG A 189 -10.97 0.54 -22.60
CA ARG A 189 -11.58 -0.34 -23.59
C ARG A 189 -12.01 0.36 -24.88
N ALA A 190 -11.71 1.65 -25.04
CA ALA A 190 -12.10 2.44 -26.20
C ALA A 190 -11.75 1.74 -27.52
N LYS A 191 -10.53 1.20 -27.64
CA LYS A 191 -10.08 0.47 -28.83
C LYS A 191 -10.89 -0.81 -29.07
N GLN A 192 -11.17 -1.60 -28.04
CA GLN A 192 -11.96 -2.83 -28.18
C GLN A 192 -13.42 -2.54 -28.59
N LEU A 193 -13.97 -1.41 -28.14
CA LEU A 193 -15.34 -0.99 -28.40
C LEU A 193 -15.51 -0.43 -29.81
N LEU A 194 -14.63 0.49 -30.21
CA LEU A 194 -14.70 1.23 -31.47
C LEU A 194 -14.07 0.46 -32.63
N GLU A 195 -13.07 -0.35 -32.34
CA GLU A 195 -12.30 -1.11 -33.32
C GLU A 195 -12.24 -2.62 -32.95
N PRO A 196 -13.40 -3.32 -32.86
CA PRO A 196 -13.42 -4.73 -32.53
C PRO A 196 -12.57 -5.57 -33.49
N GLU A 197 -11.87 -6.57 -32.94
CA GLU A 197 -11.02 -7.49 -33.69
C GLU A 197 -11.81 -8.32 -34.72
N ARG A 198 -11.11 -8.79 -35.74
CA ARG A 198 -11.67 -9.67 -36.79
C ARG A 198 -12.05 -11.03 -36.19
N PRO A 199 -13.12 -11.68 -36.69
CA PRO A 199 -13.49 -13.02 -36.24
C PRO A 199 -12.49 -14.09 -36.73
N SER A 200 -11.87 -13.88 -37.89
CA SER A 200 -10.77 -14.70 -38.41
C SER A 200 -9.79 -13.82 -39.22
N PRO A 201 -8.55 -14.26 -39.48
CA PRO A 201 -7.57 -13.48 -40.24
C PRO A 201 -8.06 -13.05 -41.64
N GLU A 202 -8.88 -13.89 -42.27
CA GLU A 202 -9.40 -13.72 -43.63
C GLU A 202 -10.74 -12.96 -43.70
N ALA A 203 -11.46 -12.84 -42.58
CA ALA A 203 -12.74 -12.11 -42.52
C ALA A 203 -12.54 -10.58 -42.51
N ARG A 204 -13.57 -9.84 -42.95
CA ARG A 204 -13.60 -8.37 -42.80
C ARG A 204 -13.64 -7.96 -41.33
N PHE A 205 -13.38 -6.67 -41.08
CA PHE A 205 -13.50 -6.10 -39.75
C PHE A 205 -14.95 -6.13 -39.27
N ARG A 206 -15.15 -6.41 -37.97
CA ARG A 206 -16.48 -6.33 -37.36
C ARG A 206 -17.01 -4.90 -37.42
N LEU A 207 -18.29 -4.72 -37.70
CA LEU A 207 -18.96 -3.43 -37.74
C LEU A 207 -19.64 -3.12 -36.39
N PRO A 208 -19.13 -2.19 -35.56
CA PRO A 208 -19.83 -1.74 -34.37
C PRO A 208 -20.89 -0.69 -34.73
N LEU A 209 -22.14 -0.99 -34.41
CA LEU A 209 -23.28 -0.08 -34.56
C LEU A 209 -23.71 0.40 -33.18
N PHE A 210 -23.58 1.70 -32.92
CA PHE A 210 -23.97 2.32 -31.65
C PHE A 210 -25.40 2.85 -31.73
N LEU A 211 -26.26 2.31 -30.88
CA LEU A 211 -27.69 2.59 -30.84
C LEU A 211 -28.06 3.32 -29.55
N THR A 212 -29.19 4.03 -29.59
CA THR A 212 -29.83 4.56 -28.38
C THR A 212 -30.41 3.44 -27.52
N ARG A 213 -30.69 3.74 -26.25
CA ARG A 213 -31.30 2.79 -25.32
C ARG A 213 -32.63 2.24 -25.85
N ASP A 214 -33.51 3.14 -26.25
CA ASP A 214 -34.85 2.80 -26.73
C ASP A 214 -34.80 2.01 -28.05
N ALA A 215 -33.85 2.34 -28.94
CA ALA A 215 -33.64 1.58 -30.17
C ALA A 215 -33.13 0.16 -29.87
N LEU A 216 -32.11 -0.02 -29.03
CA LEU A 216 -31.57 -1.36 -28.75
C LEU A 216 -32.58 -2.22 -27.98
N PHE A 217 -33.19 -1.70 -26.92
CA PHE A 217 -34.04 -2.49 -26.03
C PHE A 217 -35.50 -2.60 -26.51
N GLY A 218 -35.97 -1.64 -27.31
CA GLY A 218 -37.31 -1.67 -27.89
C GLY A 218 -37.45 -2.69 -29.01
N VAL A 219 -36.41 -2.79 -29.86
CA VAL A 219 -36.38 -3.62 -31.07
C VAL A 219 -36.09 -5.08 -30.76
N LEU A 220 -35.22 -5.33 -29.79
CA LEU A 220 -34.85 -6.67 -29.36
C LEU A 220 -35.89 -7.29 -28.41
N ASN A 221 -37.18 -7.01 -28.55
CA ASN A 221 -38.23 -7.66 -27.75
C ASN A 221 -38.79 -8.88 -28.49
N GLY A 222 -38.50 -10.09 -27.99
CA GLY A 222 -39.20 -11.32 -28.39
C GLY A 222 -38.52 -12.28 -29.39
N GLY A 223 -37.26 -12.06 -29.79
CA GLY A 223 -36.49 -12.96 -30.69
C GLY A 223 -35.19 -13.54 -30.09
N PRO A 224 -34.51 -14.51 -30.73
CA PRO A 224 -33.23 -15.07 -30.27
C PRO A 224 -32.08 -14.04 -30.12
N ALA A 225 -32.22 -12.89 -30.80
CA ALA A 225 -31.35 -11.73 -30.73
C ALA A 225 -31.45 -10.94 -29.42
N THR A 226 -32.49 -11.20 -28.60
CA THR A 226 -32.76 -10.53 -27.31
C THR A 226 -31.65 -10.71 -26.29
N ILE A 227 -30.90 -11.81 -26.37
CA ILE A 227 -29.91 -12.17 -25.36
C ILE A 227 -28.57 -11.59 -25.75
N GLY A 228 -27.96 -10.83 -24.85
CA GLY A 228 -26.66 -10.20 -25.07
C GLY A 228 -25.82 -10.17 -23.81
N LYS A 229 -24.83 -9.29 -23.84
CA LYS A 229 -23.92 -9.01 -22.75
C LYS A 229 -24.21 -7.62 -22.22
N ASN A 230 -24.38 -7.48 -20.91
CA ASN A 230 -24.47 -6.18 -20.27
C ASN A 230 -23.32 -6.01 -19.28
N ARG A 231 -22.72 -4.83 -19.28
CA ARG A 231 -21.65 -4.47 -18.37
C ARG A 231 -21.98 -3.17 -17.65
N TRP A 232 -21.68 -3.15 -16.36
CA TRP A 232 -21.63 -1.92 -15.57
C TRP A 232 -20.16 -1.59 -15.34
N LEU A 233 -19.80 -0.36 -15.69
CA LEU A 233 -18.45 0.18 -15.66
C LEU A 233 -18.38 1.12 -14.45
N VAL A 234 -17.81 0.64 -13.35
CA VAL A 234 -17.82 1.34 -12.07
C VAL A 234 -16.50 2.09 -11.91
N GLN A 235 -16.56 3.41 -11.99
CA GLN A 235 -15.42 4.28 -11.78
C GLN A 235 -15.24 4.56 -10.29
N LEU A 236 -14.01 4.37 -9.81
CA LEU A 236 -13.66 4.56 -8.40
C LEU A 236 -12.94 5.90 -8.17
N ASP A 237 -13.10 6.45 -6.96
CA ASP A 237 -12.45 7.69 -6.53
C ASP A 237 -10.98 7.45 -6.14
N ASP A 238 -10.06 8.03 -6.90
CA ASP A 238 -8.61 7.92 -6.67
C ASP A 238 -8.17 8.51 -5.33
N ASP A 239 -8.67 9.69 -4.98
CA ASP A 239 -8.30 10.39 -3.76
C ASP A 239 -8.77 9.61 -2.54
N LEU A 240 -9.95 8.99 -2.62
CA LEU A 240 -10.48 8.18 -1.54
C LEU A 240 -9.76 6.84 -1.43
N LEU A 241 -9.40 6.20 -2.56
CA LEU A 241 -8.57 5.00 -2.59
C LEU A 241 -7.20 5.23 -1.94
N GLU A 242 -6.57 6.37 -2.17
CA GLU A 242 -5.28 6.73 -1.55
C GLU A 242 -5.37 7.01 -0.03
N ARG A 243 -6.53 7.50 0.44
CA ARG A 243 -6.74 7.87 1.86
C ARG A 243 -7.17 6.70 2.74
N GLN A 244 -7.78 5.68 2.15
CA GLN A 244 -8.22 4.50 2.86
C GLN A 244 -7.10 3.44 2.94
N SER A 245 -7.22 2.50 3.89
CA SER A 245 -6.24 1.43 3.99
C SER A 245 -6.44 0.41 2.85
N PRO A 246 -5.38 -0.06 2.17
CA PRO A 246 -5.46 -1.07 1.11
C PRO A 246 -6.20 -2.34 1.54
N THR A 247 -6.04 -2.73 2.82
CA THR A 247 -6.70 -3.92 3.37
C THR A 247 -8.20 -3.72 3.50
N PHE A 248 -8.64 -2.50 3.84
CA PHE A 248 -10.05 -2.16 3.92
C PHE A 248 -10.69 -2.18 2.52
N THR A 249 -10.06 -1.53 1.55
CA THR A 249 -10.52 -1.52 0.16
C THR A 249 -10.54 -2.92 -0.46
N ALA A 250 -9.51 -3.74 -0.22
CA ALA A 250 -9.48 -5.13 -0.68
C ALA A 250 -10.66 -5.94 -0.12
N ASN A 251 -10.98 -5.75 1.17
CA ASN A 251 -12.14 -6.39 1.78
C ASN A 251 -13.47 -5.89 1.18
N GLN A 252 -13.60 -4.59 0.87
CA GLN A 252 -14.79 -4.07 0.21
C GLN A 252 -14.99 -4.67 -1.20
N VAL A 253 -13.91 -4.76 -2.00
CA VAL A 253 -13.96 -5.40 -3.34
C VAL A 253 -14.33 -6.88 -3.24
N LYS A 254 -13.81 -7.58 -2.22
CA LYS A 254 -14.15 -8.97 -1.94
C LYS A 254 -15.62 -9.12 -1.51
N SER A 255 -16.12 -8.26 -0.63
CA SER A 255 -17.53 -8.23 -0.20
C SER A 255 -18.46 -7.96 -1.37
N LEU A 256 -18.14 -6.97 -2.22
CA LEU A 256 -18.88 -6.69 -3.46
C LEU A 256 -18.98 -7.95 -4.33
N SER A 257 -17.87 -8.66 -4.53
CA SER A 257 -17.84 -9.88 -5.34
C SER A 257 -18.70 -11.01 -4.74
N GLN A 258 -18.76 -11.12 -3.41
CA GLN A 258 -19.62 -12.09 -2.72
C GLN A 258 -21.10 -11.70 -2.83
N GLU A 259 -21.41 -10.42 -2.65
CA GLU A 259 -22.77 -9.91 -2.69
C GLU A 259 -23.36 -9.98 -4.11
N LEU A 260 -22.56 -9.70 -5.14
CA LEU A 260 -22.95 -9.88 -6.53
C LEU A 260 -23.26 -11.34 -6.85
N ARG A 261 -22.46 -12.30 -6.38
CA ARG A 261 -22.76 -13.73 -6.55
C ARG A 261 -24.08 -14.15 -5.88
N ARG A 262 -24.45 -13.49 -4.78
CA ARG A 262 -25.69 -13.76 -4.03
C ARG A 262 -26.92 -13.17 -4.70
N ARG A 263 -26.84 -11.91 -5.15
CA ARG A 263 -27.98 -11.17 -5.75
C ARG A 263 -28.16 -11.44 -7.23
N LEU A 264 -27.07 -11.60 -7.96
CA LEU A 264 -27.04 -11.77 -9.41
C LEU A 264 -26.04 -12.88 -9.79
N PRO A 265 -26.42 -14.17 -9.63
CA PRO A 265 -25.51 -15.31 -9.80
C PRO A 265 -24.84 -15.39 -11.19
N GLU A 266 -25.51 -14.88 -12.22
CA GLU A 266 -25.02 -14.80 -13.61
C GLU A 266 -23.94 -13.71 -13.81
N SER A 267 -23.68 -12.89 -12.78
CA SER A 267 -22.71 -11.79 -12.85
C SER A 267 -21.28 -12.22 -12.49
N ARG A 268 -20.33 -11.52 -13.09
CA ARG A 268 -18.90 -11.66 -12.83
C ARG A 268 -18.31 -10.27 -12.60
N ALA A 269 -17.81 -10.03 -11.40
CA ALA A 269 -17.00 -8.85 -11.10
C ALA A 269 -15.55 -9.10 -11.57
N VAL A 270 -15.02 -8.17 -12.35
CA VAL A 270 -13.64 -8.15 -12.80
C VAL A 270 -13.00 -6.90 -12.23
N SER A 271 -11.99 -7.08 -11.39
CA SER A 271 -11.20 -5.99 -10.82
C SER A 271 -9.73 -6.37 -10.78
N ALA A 272 -8.86 -5.47 -11.21
CA ALA A 272 -7.42 -5.65 -11.08
C ALA A 272 -6.89 -5.11 -9.74
N LEU A 273 -7.73 -4.56 -8.85
CA LEU A 273 -7.29 -3.97 -7.58
C LEU A 273 -7.00 -5.01 -6.49
N GLU A 274 -7.78 -6.10 -6.42
CA GLU A 274 -7.74 -7.01 -5.26
C GLU A 274 -6.33 -7.60 -5.03
N ASN A 275 -5.73 -8.21 -6.06
CA ASN A 275 -4.42 -8.86 -5.92
C ASN A 275 -3.29 -7.85 -5.64
N PRO A 276 -3.17 -6.73 -6.37
CA PRO A 276 -2.20 -5.68 -6.05
C PRO A 276 -2.37 -5.08 -4.67
N LEU A 277 -3.59 -4.83 -4.19
CA LEU A 277 -3.85 -4.29 -2.85
C LEU A 277 -3.42 -5.27 -1.76
N ILE A 278 -3.71 -6.57 -1.92
CA ILE A 278 -3.26 -7.62 -1.01
C ILE A 278 -1.73 -7.68 -1.01
N SER A 279 -1.10 -7.73 -2.19
CA SER A 279 0.36 -7.75 -2.32
C SER A 279 1.01 -6.52 -1.70
N LEU A 280 0.41 -5.34 -1.90
CA LEU A 280 0.86 -4.08 -1.34
C LEU A 280 0.74 -4.09 0.19
N SER A 281 -0.37 -4.60 0.75
CA SER A 281 -0.55 -4.75 2.19
C SER A 281 0.53 -5.64 2.82
N HIS A 282 0.89 -6.75 2.17
CA HIS A 282 2.01 -7.58 2.59
C HIS A 282 3.34 -6.83 2.55
N LYS A 283 3.66 -6.14 1.44
CA LYS A 283 4.90 -5.36 1.29
C LYS A 283 5.01 -4.22 2.30
N ILE A 284 3.92 -3.48 2.54
CA ILE A 284 3.87 -2.39 3.53
C ILE A 284 4.08 -2.96 4.93
N SER A 285 3.51 -4.14 5.24
CA SER A 285 3.72 -4.80 6.53
C SER A 285 5.20 -5.10 6.79
N PHE A 286 5.92 -5.59 5.78
CA PHE A 286 7.37 -5.79 5.88
C PHE A 286 8.16 -4.47 5.98
N ALA A 287 7.81 -3.45 5.20
CA ALA A 287 8.46 -2.13 5.25
C ALA A 287 8.21 -1.37 6.57
N ARG A 288 7.10 -1.67 7.24
CA ARG A 288 6.72 -1.09 8.53
C ARG A 288 7.65 -1.55 9.66
N ILE A 289 8.16 -2.78 9.61
CA ILE A 289 9.00 -3.35 10.68
C ILE A 289 10.28 -2.51 10.90
N PRO A 290 11.15 -2.28 9.89
CA PRO A 290 12.34 -1.44 10.06
C PRO A 290 12.02 0.00 10.50
N THR A 291 10.96 0.58 9.93
CA THR A 291 10.53 1.95 10.23
C THR A 291 10.14 2.09 11.71
N LEU A 292 9.36 1.14 12.22
CA LEU A 292 8.97 1.14 13.63
C LEU A 292 10.13 0.76 14.56
N MET A 293 11.06 -0.12 14.14
CA MET A 293 12.28 -0.43 14.89
C MET A 293 13.12 0.83 15.10
N MET A 294 13.40 1.56 14.01
CA MET A 294 14.18 2.80 14.04
C MET A 294 13.43 3.91 14.80
N GLY A 295 12.13 4.06 14.53
CA GLY A 295 11.25 4.99 15.24
C GLY A 295 11.20 4.70 16.75
N GLY A 296 11.22 3.42 17.14
CA GLY A 296 11.27 2.99 18.54
C GLY A 296 12.57 3.35 19.23
N VAL A 297 13.71 3.19 18.56
CA VAL A 297 15.02 3.61 19.08
C VAL A 297 15.07 5.14 19.26
N LEU A 298 14.59 5.89 18.27
CA LEU A 298 14.49 7.36 18.34
C LEU A 298 13.55 7.81 19.46
N LEU A 299 12.40 7.13 19.61
CA LEU A 299 11.44 7.39 20.68
C LEU A 299 12.06 7.13 22.05
N LEU A 300 12.82 6.05 22.20
CA LEU A 300 13.55 5.77 23.44
C LEU A 300 14.58 6.85 23.74
N ALA A 301 15.32 7.32 22.73
CA ALA A 301 16.29 8.41 22.87
C ALA A 301 15.61 9.70 23.36
N ALA A 302 14.56 10.13 22.65
CA ALA A 302 13.83 11.36 22.94
C ALA A 302 13.06 11.27 24.26
N GLY A 303 12.48 10.11 24.57
CA GLY A 303 11.82 9.81 25.84
C GLY A 303 12.80 9.84 27.02
N TYR A 304 13.96 9.20 26.88
CA TYR A 304 15.03 9.25 27.88
C TYR A 304 15.49 10.69 28.15
N TYR A 305 15.75 11.46 27.09
CA TYR A 305 16.12 12.87 27.21
C TYR A 305 15.03 13.69 27.91
N SER A 306 13.76 13.49 27.54
CA SER A 306 12.61 14.20 28.13
C SER A 306 12.46 13.91 29.63
N LEU A 307 12.55 12.65 30.03
CA LEU A 307 12.47 12.24 31.44
C LEU A 307 13.66 12.75 32.24
N MET A 308 14.86 12.78 31.65
CA MET A 308 16.04 13.34 32.31
C MET A 308 15.94 14.86 32.46
N ALA A 309 15.51 15.57 31.41
CA ALA A 309 15.26 17.00 31.48
C ALA A 309 14.19 17.34 32.52
N ALA A 310 13.14 16.51 32.63
CA ALA A 310 12.11 16.62 33.67
C ALA A 310 12.69 16.38 35.07
N GLY A 311 13.53 15.36 35.23
CA GLY A 311 14.21 15.06 36.50
C GLY A 311 15.15 16.19 36.94
N ALA A 312 15.88 16.78 35.98
CA ALA A 312 16.73 17.94 36.22
C ALA A 312 15.91 19.17 36.63
N LEU A 313 14.75 19.41 36.01
CA LEU A 313 13.83 20.49 36.36
C LEU A 313 13.32 20.35 37.81
N VAL A 314 12.86 19.14 38.19
CA VAL A 314 12.41 18.84 39.55
C VAL A 314 13.55 19.02 40.55
N THR A 315 14.77 18.59 40.20
CA THR A 315 15.94 18.71 41.09
C THR A 315 16.35 20.16 41.33
N ARG A 316 16.36 21.01 40.30
CA ARG A 316 16.63 22.45 40.43
C ARG A 316 15.59 23.16 41.31
N ARG A 317 14.35 22.70 41.32
CA ARG A 317 13.25 23.28 42.11
C ARG A 317 13.15 22.76 43.55
N ARG A 318 13.99 21.79 43.96
CA ARG A 318 13.93 21.24 45.33
C ARG A 318 14.03 22.31 46.41
N VAL A 319 14.87 23.33 46.19
CA VAL A 319 15.05 24.42 47.16
C VAL A 319 13.79 25.26 47.30
N SER A 320 13.16 25.67 46.19
CA SER A 320 11.90 26.43 46.23
C SER A 320 10.75 25.61 46.79
N THR A 321 10.66 24.34 46.42
CA THR A 321 9.65 23.41 46.94
C THR A 321 9.80 23.21 48.45
N ALA A 322 11.03 23.05 48.95
CA ALA A 322 11.30 22.93 50.38
C ALA A 322 10.94 24.23 51.13
N GLN A 323 11.27 25.41 50.59
CA GLN A 323 10.90 26.70 51.17
C GLN A 323 9.38 26.87 51.29
N MET A 324 8.61 26.46 50.26
CA MET A 324 7.14 26.52 50.29
C MET A 324 6.54 25.60 51.36
N LEU A 325 7.08 24.39 51.52
CA LEU A 325 6.60 23.44 52.53
C LEU A 325 6.93 23.91 53.95
N VAL A 326 8.09 24.54 54.16
CA VAL A 326 8.44 25.17 55.45
C VAL A 326 7.53 26.36 55.77
N ARG A 327 7.04 27.08 54.75
CA ARG A 327 6.02 28.15 54.88
C ARG A 327 4.60 27.63 55.12
N GLY A 328 4.41 26.34 55.35
CA GLY A 328 3.11 25.74 55.70
C GLY A 328 2.28 25.26 54.51
N ALA A 329 2.80 25.31 53.27
CA ALA A 329 2.07 24.78 52.12
C ALA A 329 1.83 23.26 52.25
N GLY A 330 0.63 22.80 51.92
CA GLY A 330 0.31 21.37 51.89
C GLY A 330 0.97 20.66 50.69
N LYS A 331 1.28 19.35 50.82
CA LYS A 331 1.82 18.55 49.70
C LYS A 331 0.92 18.58 48.46
N ARG A 332 -0.41 18.60 48.65
CA ARG A 332 -1.40 18.75 47.58
C ARG A 332 -1.29 20.10 46.87
N GLN A 333 -1.11 21.19 47.62
CA GLN A 333 -1.00 22.54 47.06
C GLN A 333 0.28 22.71 46.22
N VAL A 334 1.39 22.14 46.70
CA VAL A 334 2.67 22.11 45.97
C VAL A 334 2.57 21.27 44.69
N SER A 335 1.91 20.11 44.73
CA SER A 335 1.67 19.29 43.54
C SER A 335 0.74 19.98 42.54
N LEU A 336 -0.33 20.64 42.99
CA LEU A 336 -1.24 21.35 42.09
C LEU A 336 -0.52 22.49 41.35
N MET A 337 0.34 23.23 42.07
CA MET A 337 1.13 24.32 41.49
C MET A 337 2.17 23.79 40.49
N SER A 338 2.84 22.68 40.82
CA SER A 338 3.76 22.03 39.87
C SER A 338 3.02 21.42 38.68
N LEU A 339 1.78 21.00 38.84
CA LEU A 339 0.94 20.46 37.76
C LEU A 339 0.61 21.53 36.75
N VAL A 340 0.09 22.69 37.18
CA VAL A 340 -0.22 23.81 36.28
C VAL A 340 1.01 24.21 35.46
N GLU A 341 2.16 24.31 36.10
CA GLU A 341 3.39 24.64 35.43
C GLU A 341 3.87 23.55 34.47
N SER A 342 3.82 22.28 34.88
CA SER A 342 4.23 21.16 34.04
C SER A 342 3.32 21.02 32.81
N VAL A 343 2.02 21.21 33.01
CA VAL A 343 1.01 21.22 31.94
C VAL A 343 1.37 22.30 30.92
N LEU A 344 1.66 23.53 31.36
CA LEU A 344 2.02 24.61 30.44
C LEU A 344 3.35 24.35 29.70
N LEU A 345 4.34 23.77 30.37
CA LEU A 345 5.64 23.45 29.77
C LEU A 345 5.61 22.26 28.81
N VAL A 346 4.64 21.35 28.92
CA VAL A 346 4.59 20.09 28.17
C VAL A 346 3.48 20.08 27.11
N ILE A 347 2.31 20.65 27.40
CA ILE A 347 1.18 20.69 26.44
C ILE A 347 1.51 21.57 25.23
N LEU A 348 2.15 22.73 25.43
CA LEU A 348 2.46 23.63 24.33
C LEU A 348 3.35 22.95 23.26
N PRO A 349 4.47 22.29 23.62
CA PRO A 349 5.20 21.43 22.69
C PRO A 349 4.35 20.32 22.06
N ALA A 350 3.48 19.67 22.83
CA ALA A 350 2.66 18.56 22.34
C ALA A 350 1.62 18.99 21.28
N ILE A 351 1.08 20.20 21.39
CA ILE A 351 0.16 20.75 20.37
C ILE A 351 0.93 21.11 19.09
N ILE A 352 2.15 21.64 19.24
CA ILE A 352 3.01 22.03 18.10
C ILE A 352 3.59 20.80 17.38
N ALA A 353 3.82 19.71 18.10
CA ALA A 353 4.51 18.51 17.62
C ALA A 353 3.91 17.88 16.33
N PRO A 354 2.58 17.66 16.20
CA PRO A 354 1.99 17.13 14.95
C PRO A 354 2.25 18.02 13.74
N PHE A 355 2.22 19.35 13.90
CA PHE A 355 2.53 20.29 12.82
C PHE A 355 4.02 20.28 12.45
N LEU A 356 4.88 20.15 13.46
CA LEU A 356 6.31 20.00 13.23
C LEU A 356 6.61 18.68 12.49
N ALA A 357 5.99 17.58 12.90
CA ALA A 357 6.10 16.29 12.23
C ALA A 357 5.63 16.37 10.77
N TYR A 358 4.47 17.01 10.52
CA TYR A 358 3.99 17.30 9.17
C TYR A 358 5.05 18.02 8.32
N GLY A 359 5.59 19.13 8.83
CA GLY A 359 6.59 19.92 8.12
C GLY A 359 7.88 19.14 7.81
N VAL A 360 8.34 18.31 8.75
CA VAL A 360 9.52 17.45 8.56
C VAL A 360 9.28 16.39 7.49
N ILE A 361 8.14 15.69 7.51
CA ILE A 361 7.82 14.66 6.51
C ILE A 361 7.70 15.29 5.11
N VAL A 362 7.01 16.43 5.01
CA VAL A 362 6.90 17.18 3.74
C VAL A 362 8.25 17.69 3.24
N ALA A 363 9.18 18.04 4.15
CA ALA A 363 10.54 18.44 3.77
C ALA A 363 11.37 17.26 3.25
N ILE A 364 11.27 16.09 3.88
CA ILE A 364 11.92 14.85 3.41
C ILE A 364 11.44 14.50 2.00
N GLY A 365 10.16 14.71 1.71
CA GLY A 365 9.58 14.51 0.38
C GLY A 365 10.18 15.34 -0.76
N ARG A 366 10.95 16.39 -0.44
CA ARG A 366 11.62 17.24 -1.44
C ARG A 366 13.07 16.83 -1.70
N MET A 367 13.57 15.82 -0.99
CA MET A 367 14.93 15.34 -1.20
C MET A 367 15.02 14.54 -2.52
N PRO A 368 16.13 14.66 -3.28
CA PRO A 368 16.28 14.00 -4.59
C PRO A 368 16.05 12.49 -4.56
N GLU A 369 16.38 11.84 -3.44
CA GLU A 369 16.24 10.39 -3.24
C GLU A 369 14.77 9.93 -3.28
N TYR A 370 13.82 10.83 -3.03
CA TYR A 370 12.39 10.54 -3.04
C TYR A 370 11.67 10.99 -4.32
N GLU A 371 12.35 11.66 -5.25
CA GLU A 371 11.75 12.19 -6.48
C GLU A 371 11.21 11.08 -7.39
N SER A 372 11.93 9.95 -7.47
CA SER A 372 11.53 8.76 -8.23
C SER A 372 10.29 8.07 -7.68
N ILE A 373 9.98 8.25 -6.39
CA ILE A 373 8.86 7.59 -5.70
C ILE A 373 7.66 8.54 -5.62
N THR A 374 7.91 9.84 -5.51
CA THR A 374 6.89 10.89 -5.44
C THR A 374 6.33 11.26 -6.82
N PHE A 375 6.96 10.84 -7.92
CA PHE A 375 6.56 11.17 -9.29
C PHE A 375 6.42 12.69 -9.52
N GLY A 376 7.22 13.50 -8.80
CA GLY A 376 7.15 14.96 -8.81
C GLY A 376 5.94 15.56 -8.07
N LEU A 377 5.02 14.74 -7.55
CA LEU A 377 3.89 15.15 -6.72
C LEU A 377 4.31 15.03 -5.25
N GLY A 378 4.32 16.12 -4.49
CA GLY A 378 4.76 16.12 -3.09
C GLY A 378 4.10 15.03 -2.23
N MET A 379 4.75 14.65 -1.11
CA MET A 379 4.25 13.57 -0.24
C MET A 379 2.82 13.81 0.25
N PRO A 380 1.91 12.80 0.13
CA PRO A 380 0.52 12.89 0.59
C PRO A 380 0.44 12.78 2.12
N VAL A 381 0.90 13.81 2.82
CA VAL A 381 0.89 13.85 4.28
C VAL A 381 -0.45 14.38 4.76
N HIS A 382 -1.15 13.59 5.57
CA HIS A 382 -2.41 13.99 6.19
C HIS A 382 -2.26 14.11 7.70
N ILE A 383 -2.76 15.20 8.28
CA ILE A 383 -2.80 15.37 9.73
C ILE A 383 -3.95 14.54 10.28
N SER A 384 -3.63 13.42 10.93
CA SER A 384 -4.61 12.55 11.56
C SER A 384 -4.89 12.97 13.00
N TRP A 385 -6.14 12.82 13.45
CA TRP A 385 -6.50 12.99 14.86
C TRP A 385 -5.67 12.09 15.79
N HIS A 386 -5.32 10.88 15.34
CA HIS A 386 -4.47 9.95 16.08
C HIS A 386 -3.10 10.54 16.42
N ALA A 387 -2.54 11.40 15.56
CA ALA A 387 -1.26 12.05 15.81
C ALA A 387 -1.31 12.97 17.04
N PHE A 388 -2.44 13.67 17.25
CA PHE A 388 -2.66 14.47 18.46
C PHE A 388 -2.80 13.58 19.70
N VAL A 389 -3.54 12.48 19.60
CA VAL A 389 -3.71 11.52 20.72
C VAL A 389 -2.37 10.97 21.18
N TRP A 390 -1.50 10.54 20.26
CA TRP A 390 -0.15 10.04 20.57
C TRP A 390 0.78 11.13 21.13
N SER A 391 0.70 12.35 20.59
CA SER A 391 1.46 13.48 21.12
C SER A 391 1.07 13.79 22.58
N ILE A 392 -0.24 13.89 22.85
CA ILE A 392 -0.79 14.20 24.17
C ILE A 392 -0.50 13.06 25.15
N SER A 393 -0.54 11.79 24.72
CA SER A 393 -0.20 10.67 25.60
C SER A 393 1.28 10.70 26.01
N GLY A 394 2.19 11.02 25.09
CA GLY A 394 3.61 11.24 25.42
C GLY A 394 3.83 12.39 26.41
N ALA A 395 3.12 13.49 26.22
CA ALA A 395 3.09 14.60 27.18
C ALA A 395 2.58 14.18 28.57
N ALA A 396 1.49 13.39 28.62
CA ALA A 396 0.92 12.90 29.87
C ALA A 396 1.93 12.03 30.66
N VAL A 397 2.75 11.22 29.98
CA VAL A 397 3.82 10.44 30.62
C VAL A 397 4.84 11.34 31.30
N VAL A 398 5.27 12.43 30.64
CA VAL A 398 6.24 13.38 31.22
C VAL A 398 5.65 14.14 32.41
N VAL A 399 4.40 14.60 32.30
CA VAL A 399 3.68 15.25 33.42
C VAL A 399 3.52 14.29 34.58
N GLY A 400 3.10 13.04 34.32
CA GLY A 400 2.96 11.99 35.33
C GLY A 400 4.27 11.70 36.05
N TYR A 401 5.39 11.65 35.33
CA TYR A 401 6.71 11.51 35.92
C TYR A 401 7.08 12.69 36.83
N ILE A 402 6.83 13.93 36.41
CA ILE A 402 7.07 15.11 37.25
C ILE A 402 6.22 15.06 38.52
N GLN A 403 4.93 14.74 38.41
CA GLN A 403 4.02 14.64 39.55
C GLN A 403 4.43 13.55 40.52
N TRP A 404 4.75 12.37 40.02
CA TRP A 404 5.27 11.27 40.82
C TRP A 404 6.53 11.65 41.60
N SER A 405 7.46 12.34 40.94
CA SER A 405 8.72 12.80 41.54
C SER A 405 8.49 13.83 42.66
N VAL A 406 7.52 14.74 42.48
CA VAL A 406 7.13 15.75 43.48
C VAL A 406 6.47 15.08 44.69
N PHE A 407 5.56 14.11 44.47
CA PHE A 407 4.84 13.42 45.55
C PHE A 407 5.76 12.57 46.45
N LYS A 408 6.70 11.85 45.85
CA LYS A 408 7.56 10.89 46.56
C LYS A 408 8.67 11.56 47.39
N ASN A 409 9.01 12.81 47.11
CA ASN A 409 10.06 13.52 47.84
C ASN A 409 9.56 14.00 49.21
N ASP A 410 9.85 13.23 50.27
CA ASP A 410 9.62 13.65 51.65
C ASP A 410 10.63 14.74 52.06
N THR A 411 10.19 15.98 51.87
CA THR A 411 10.97 17.21 52.07
C THR A 411 10.78 17.81 53.46
N ARG A 412 10.05 17.13 54.35
CA ARG A 412 9.79 17.57 55.74
C ARG A 412 10.98 17.40 56.68
N VAL A 413 12.05 16.71 56.27
CA VAL A 413 13.25 16.47 57.09
C VAL A 413 14.49 16.96 56.33
N ILE A 414 14.68 18.27 56.26
CA ILE A 414 15.93 18.86 55.75
C ILE A 414 16.45 19.83 56.81
N GLY A 415 17.24 19.30 57.74
CA GLY A 415 18.01 20.12 58.66
C GLY A 415 19.09 20.91 57.92
N ALA A 416 19.47 22.06 58.46
CA ALA A 416 20.46 22.98 57.89
C ALA A 416 21.82 22.33 57.52
N LYS A 417 22.16 21.16 58.07
CA LYS A 417 23.36 20.38 57.71
C LYS A 417 23.38 19.86 56.26
N GLN A 418 22.24 19.73 55.60
CA GLN A 418 22.18 19.28 54.19
C GLN A 418 22.18 20.43 53.17
N LEU A 419 22.06 21.69 53.62
CA LEU A 419 22.24 22.86 52.75
C LEU A 419 23.73 23.12 52.44
N SER A 420 24.64 22.65 53.30
CA SER A 420 26.09 22.71 53.09
C SER A 420 26.65 21.52 52.30
N ASP A 421 25.93 20.39 52.27
CA ASP A 421 26.33 19.22 51.49
C ASP A 421 25.88 19.37 50.03
N ARG A 422 26.66 20.14 49.26
CA ARG A 422 26.67 20.15 47.79
C ARG A 422 26.94 18.76 47.15
N ARG A 423 26.93 17.65 47.91
CA ARG A 423 27.69 16.43 47.60
C ARG A 423 26.99 15.09 47.71
N VAL A 424 25.67 15.02 47.82
CA VAL A 424 24.97 13.73 47.68
C VAL A 424 23.77 13.87 46.73
N GLU A 425 24.07 13.94 45.44
CA GLU A 425 23.08 13.59 44.42
C GLU A 425 22.82 12.07 44.54
N GLY A 426 21.59 11.71 44.91
CA GLY A 426 21.17 10.31 44.99
C GLY A 426 21.24 9.61 43.63
N LYS A 427 21.28 8.26 43.67
CA LYS A 427 21.25 7.39 42.48
C LYS A 427 20.19 7.84 41.45
N PRO A 428 20.47 7.80 40.13
CA PRO A 428 19.52 8.20 39.10
C PRO A 428 18.21 7.41 39.25
N PHE A 429 17.10 8.04 38.86
CA PHE A 429 15.74 7.53 39.05
C PHE A 429 15.60 6.04 38.65
N PHE A 430 16.14 5.67 37.48
CA PHE A 430 16.11 4.29 36.97
C PHE A 430 16.82 3.26 37.87
N GLN A 431 17.95 3.64 38.49
CA GLN A 431 18.68 2.76 39.41
C GLN A 431 18.06 2.69 40.80
N ARG A 432 17.30 3.71 41.22
CA ARG A 432 16.67 3.75 42.55
C ARG A 432 15.35 2.97 42.63
N GLN A 433 14.72 2.68 41.49
CA GLN A 433 13.41 2.00 41.43
C GLN A 433 13.47 0.56 40.91
N TYR A 434 14.67 -0.02 40.75
CA TYR A 434 14.87 -1.37 40.20
C TYR A 434 14.25 -1.56 38.79
N LEU A 435 14.05 -0.46 38.04
CA LEU A 435 13.58 -0.51 36.65
C LEU A 435 14.58 -1.25 35.74
N ASP A 436 15.83 -1.30 36.16
CA ASP A 436 16.89 -2.09 35.52
C ASP A 436 16.63 -3.61 35.59
N LEU A 437 16.06 -4.12 36.67
CA LEU A 437 15.67 -5.54 36.78
C LEU A 437 14.48 -5.86 35.88
N LEU A 438 13.51 -4.96 35.80
CA LEU A 438 12.35 -5.09 34.91
C LEU A 438 12.79 -5.08 33.44
N LEU A 439 13.62 -4.12 33.04
CA LEU A 439 14.18 -4.06 31.69
C LEU A 439 15.02 -5.30 31.36
N PHE A 440 15.81 -5.83 32.30
CA PHE A 440 16.57 -7.06 32.10
C PHE A 440 15.67 -8.28 31.93
N LEU A 441 14.59 -8.40 32.72
CA LEU A 441 13.59 -9.46 32.57
C LEU A 441 12.90 -9.37 31.20
N PHE A 442 12.44 -8.17 30.81
CA PHE A 442 11.82 -7.94 29.50
C PHE A 442 12.79 -8.23 28.34
N GLY A 443 14.04 -7.75 28.43
CA GLY A 443 15.06 -8.04 27.41
C GLY A 443 15.38 -9.53 27.31
N GLY A 444 15.40 -10.25 28.43
CA GLY A 444 15.58 -11.71 28.46
C GLY A 444 14.41 -12.45 27.84
N ILE A 445 13.16 -12.05 28.13
CA ILE A 445 11.96 -12.62 27.50
C ILE A 445 11.99 -12.40 25.99
N ILE A 446 12.33 -11.19 25.53
CA ILE A 446 12.39 -10.85 24.10
C ILE A 446 13.48 -11.66 23.37
N LEU A 447 14.66 -11.82 23.99
CA LEU A 447 15.72 -12.66 23.41
C LEU A 447 15.30 -14.13 23.32
N TRP A 448 14.57 -14.62 24.32
CA TRP A 448 14.04 -15.99 24.28
C TRP A 448 13.01 -16.12 23.15
N ASP A 449 12.08 -15.17 23.03
CA ASP A 449 11.06 -15.13 21.97
C ASP A 449 11.72 -15.12 20.58
N LEU A 450 12.69 -14.22 20.34
CA LEU A 450 13.48 -14.13 19.11
C LEU A 450 14.31 -15.39 18.81
N SER A 451 14.72 -16.13 19.83
CA SER A 451 15.48 -17.39 19.63
C SER A 451 14.58 -18.59 19.35
N THR A 452 13.28 -18.48 19.64
CA THR A 452 12.31 -19.57 19.50
C THR A 452 11.45 -19.40 18.24
N GLU A 453 11.19 -18.14 17.82
CA GLU A 453 10.49 -17.82 16.58
C GLU A 453 11.48 -17.47 15.45
N ALA A 454 11.44 -18.21 14.34
CA ALA A 454 12.37 -18.04 13.21
C ALA A 454 12.19 -16.71 12.43
N SER A 455 11.14 -15.94 12.74
CA SER A 455 10.84 -14.66 12.08
C SER A 455 10.02 -13.77 13.01
N VAL A 456 10.36 -12.47 13.06
CA VAL A 456 9.61 -11.41 13.75
C VAL A 456 8.20 -11.19 13.13
N ALA A 457 7.98 -11.71 11.92
CA ALA A 457 6.70 -11.75 11.24
C ALA A 457 6.18 -13.19 11.22
N ASN A 458 5.03 -13.42 11.85
CA ASN A 458 4.39 -14.73 11.87
C ASN A 458 3.44 -14.88 10.66
N GLU A 459 3.64 -15.92 9.85
CA GLU A 459 2.75 -16.29 8.75
C GLU A 459 1.64 -17.22 9.27
N ASN A 460 0.70 -16.67 10.05
CA ASN A 460 -0.51 -17.43 10.39
C ASN A 460 -1.50 -17.33 9.23
N GLY A 461 -1.59 -18.41 8.45
CA GLY A 461 -2.74 -18.79 7.61
C GLY A 461 -3.57 -17.64 7.02
N GLY A 462 -3.09 -17.05 5.93
CA GLY A 462 -3.92 -16.34 4.95
C GLY A 462 -4.43 -14.93 5.30
N HIS A 463 -4.44 -14.48 6.56
CA HIS A 463 -4.97 -13.16 6.91
C HIS A 463 -4.10 -12.41 7.93
N VAL A 464 -3.48 -11.32 7.43
CA VAL A 464 -2.77 -10.26 8.16
C VAL A 464 -1.51 -10.72 8.90
N VAL A 465 -0.36 -10.26 8.44
CA VAL A 465 0.91 -10.34 9.19
C VAL A 465 0.70 -9.56 10.51
N THR A 466 0.37 -10.27 11.58
CA THR A 466 0.25 -9.66 12.90
C THR A 466 1.65 -9.41 13.43
N VAL A 467 2.12 -8.19 13.21
CA VAL A 467 3.39 -7.73 13.76
C VAL A 467 3.27 -7.69 15.29
N ASN A 468 4.02 -8.52 16.01
CA ASN A 468 4.06 -8.48 17.46
C ASN A 468 4.64 -7.11 17.89
N PRO A 469 3.84 -6.23 18.52
CA PRO A 469 4.31 -4.89 18.86
C PRO A 469 5.55 -4.92 19.75
N LEU A 470 5.71 -5.96 20.58
CA LEU A 470 6.84 -6.08 21.49
C LEU A 470 8.16 -6.36 20.74
N LEU A 471 8.13 -7.22 19.72
CA LEU A 471 9.32 -7.60 18.93
C LEU A 471 9.84 -6.44 18.10
N VAL A 472 8.95 -5.56 17.62
CA VAL A 472 9.35 -4.36 16.86
C VAL A 472 10.17 -3.38 17.70
N PHE A 473 9.85 -3.24 18.99
CA PHE A 473 10.63 -2.41 19.91
C PHE A 473 11.82 -3.15 20.52
N ALA A 474 12.08 -4.40 20.15
CA ALA A 474 13.18 -5.21 20.68
C ALA A 474 14.55 -4.50 20.60
N PRO A 475 14.95 -3.87 19.47
CA PRO A 475 16.25 -3.20 19.42
C PRO A 475 16.34 -1.99 20.36
N ALA A 476 15.24 -1.23 20.47
CA ALA A 476 15.17 -0.12 21.41
C ALA A 476 15.30 -0.62 22.85
N ILE A 477 14.54 -1.65 23.22
CA ILE A 477 14.59 -2.26 24.56
C ILE A 477 16.00 -2.80 24.84
N PHE A 478 16.60 -3.55 23.91
CA PHE A 478 17.93 -4.10 24.06
C PHE A 478 19.00 -3.02 24.20
N LEU A 479 18.89 -1.94 23.42
CA LEU A 479 19.74 -0.76 23.57
C LEU A 479 19.55 -0.13 24.96
N GLY A 480 18.31 0.02 25.41
CA GLY A 480 17.98 0.54 26.74
C GLY A 480 18.57 -0.31 27.87
N VAL A 481 18.42 -1.63 27.78
CA VAL A 481 19.02 -2.61 28.71
C VAL A 481 20.53 -2.49 28.71
N THR A 482 21.16 -2.55 27.54
CA THR A 482 22.61 -2.48 27.36
C THR A 482 23.17 -1.17 27.89
N MET A 483 22.47 -0.06 27.66
CA MET A 483 22.84 1.25 28.18
C MET A 483 22.79 1.31 29.70
N ILE A 484 21.67 0.89 30.30
CA ILE A 484 21.50 0.88 31.76
C ILE A 484 22.50 -0.07 32.42
N LEU A 485 22.72 -1.24 31.82
CA LEU A 485 23.72 -2.21 32.25
C LEU A 485 25.13 -1.60 32.18
N SER A 486 25.47 -0.90 31.11
CA SER A 486 26.74 -0.18 30.97
C SER A 486 26.93 0.86 32.07
N LEU A 487 25.89 1.65 32.38
CA LEU A 487 25.92 2.62 33.50
C LEU A 487 26.06 1.94 34.87
N ARG A 488 25.60 0.70 35.02
CA ARG A 488 25.69 -0.08 36.27
C ARG A 488 27.03 -0.81 36.41
N LEU A 489 27.61 -1.25 35.30
CA LEU A 489 28.93 -1.90 35.23
C LEU A 489 30.08 -0.88 35.28
N LEU A 490 29.86 0.36 34.87
CA LEU A 490 30.90 1.38 34.83
C LEU A 490 31.52 1.68 36.22
N PRO A 491 30.75 1.87 37.32
CA PRO A 491 31.33 2.06 38.64
C PRO A 491 32.20 0.88 39.15
N PRO A 492 31.76 -0.40 39.10
CA PRO A 492 32.61 -1.51 39.51
C PRO A 492 33.82 -1.74 38.59
N LEU A 493 33.67 -1.58 37.26
CA LEU A 493 34.80 -1.62 36.32
C LEU A 493 35.83 -0.53 36.63
N ALA A 494 35.38 0.70 36.86
CA ALA A 494 36.25 1.80 37.24
C ALA A 494 36.99 1.50 38.56
N ARG A 495 36.35 0.84 39.53
CA ARG A 495 37.00 0.42 40.79
C ARG A 495 38.03 -0.67 40.57
N LEU A 496 37.76 -1.65 39.71
CA LEU A 496 38.72 -2.69 39.33
C LEU A 496 39.96 -2.08 38.67
N ILE A 497 39.75 -1.18 37.71
CA ILE A 497 40.82 -0.44 37.02
C ILE A 497 41.60 0.41 38.03
N ALA A 498 40.91 1.18 38.88
CA ALA A 498 41.55 2.01 39.90
C ALA A 498 42.39 1.18 40.88
N ASN A 499 41.91 0.00 41.28
CA ASN A 499 42.65 -0.93 42.13
C ASN A 499 43.89 -1.51 41.43
N GLY A 500 43.82 -1.78 40.12
CA GLY A 500 44.96 -2.21 39.32
C GLY A 500 46.04 -1.14 39.20
N PHE A 501 45.65 0.09 38.86
CA PHE A 501 46.56 1.23 38.75
C PHE A 501 47.09 1.71 40.12
N ARG A 502 46.43 1.35 41.23
CA ARG A 502 46.87 1.70 42.60
C ARG A 502 48.28 1.18 42.93
N ARG A 503 48.72 0.07 42.33
CA ARG A 503 50.01 -0.58 42.65
C ARG A 503 51.14 -0.28 41.68
N ARG A 504 50.86 0.01 40.39
CA ARG A 504 51.88 0.16 39.33
C ARG A 504 51.61 1.27 38.32
N GLY A 505 50.56 2.08 38.53
CA GLY A 505 50.12 3.10 37.59
C GLY A 505 50.76 4.47 37.79
N PRO A 506 50.92 5.29 36.74
CA PRO A 506 51.27 6.70 36.90
C PRO A 506 50.16 7.48 37.63
N VAL A 507 50.54 8.49 38.42
CA VAL A 507 49.65 9.22 39.34
C VAL A 507 48.42 9.83 38.63
N TRP A 508 48.60 10.32 37.41
CA TRP A 508 47.51 10.90 36.61
C TRP A 508 46.44 9.84 36.25
N ALA A 509 46.84 8.61 35.90
CA ALA A 509 45.91 7.52 35.59
C ALA A 509 45.14 7.06 36.84
N HIS A 510 45.80 7.05 38.00
CA HIS A 510 45.13 6.78 39.28
C HIS A 510 44.13 7.90 39.65
N LEU A 511 44.49 9.17 39.46
CA LEU A 511 43.61 10.30 39.72
C LEU A 511 42.37 10.28 38.81
N ILE A 512 42.54 10.04 37.51
CA ILE A 512 41.43 9.95 36.55
C ILE A 512 40.51 8.76 36.87
N SER A 513 41.06 7.58 37.14
CA SER A 513 40.24 6.41 37.51
C SER A 513 39.50 6.63 38.83
N THR A 514 40.14 7.25 39.82
CA THR A 514 39.51 7.57 41.11
C THR A 514 38.44 8.65 40.96
N LEU A 515 38.66 9.66 40.10
CA LEU A 515 37.64 10.60 39.69
C LEU A 515 36.46 9.83 39.09
N LEU A 516 36.66 8.96 38.09
CA LEU A 516 35.59 8.15 37.50
C LEU A 516 34.81 7.30 38.51
N THR A 517 35.47 6.71 39.51
CA THR A 517 34.77 5.94 40.57
C THR A 517 33.88 6.79 41.46
N LYS A 518 34.18 8.09 41.53
CA LYS A 518 33.49 9.10 42.34
C LYS A 518 32.70 10.09 41.48
N VAL A 519 32.71 9.94 40.15
CA VAL A 519 32.00 10.83 39.24
C VAL A 519 30.51 10.69 39.60
N PRO A 520 29.88 11.77 40.06
CA PRO A 520 28.47 11.74 40.38
C PRO A 520 27.67 11.46 39.11
N LEU A 521 26.52 10.81 39.30
CA LEU A 521 25.59 10.40 38.25
C LEU A 521 25.08 11.56 37.38
N THR A 522 25.46 12.79 37.71
CA THR A 522 25.37 14.00 36.90
C THR A 522 25.93 13.84 35.48
N TYR A 523 26.92 12.97 35.25
CA TYR A 523 27.47 12.67 33.91
C TYR A 523 26.94 11.38 33.28
N ALA A 524 25.99 10.68 33.93
CA ALA A 524 25.40 9.46 33.38
C ALA A 524 24.39 9.74 32.25
N TRP A 525 23.77 10.93 32.23
CA TRP A 525 22.77 11.27 31.22
C TRP A 525 23.38 11.67 29.85
N PRO A 526 24.50 12.42 29.74
CA PRO A 526 25.12 12.69 28.44
C PRO A 526 25.77 11.45 27.84
N THR A 527 26.39 10.59 28.66
CA THR A 527 26.94 9.32 28.20
C THR A 527 25.85 8.38 27.70
N ALA A 528 24.68 8.38 28.35
CA ALA A 528 23.52 7.64 27.88
C ALA A 528 23.01 8.14 26.53
N ILE A 529 22.91 9.46 26.35
CA ILE A 529 22.52 10.04 25.06
C ILE A 529 23.53 9.66 23.98
N LEU A 530 24.83 9.75 24.28
CA LEU A 530 25.89 9.42 23.34
C LEU A 530 25.85 7.95 22.91
N GLY A 531 25.67 7.02 23.85
CA GLY A 531 25.57 5.60 23.49
C GLY A 531 24.24 5.24 22.83
N ILE A 532 23.13 5.93 23.13
CA ILE A 532 21.89 5.77 22.35
C ILE A 532 22.11 6.27 20.92
N ALA A 533 22.75 7.43 20.73
CA ALA A 533 23.07 7.96 19.41
C ALA A 533 23.98 7.02 18.62
N ALA A 534 25.05 6.50 19.24
CA ALA A 534 25.94 5.53 18.61
C ALA A 534 25.22 4.21 18.25
N GLY A 535 24.39 3.69 19.16
CA GLY A 535 23.59 2.49 18.89
C GLY A 535 22.54 2.70 17.80
N THR A 536 21.94 3.89 17.73
CA THR A 536 21.01 4.28 16.66
C THR A 536 21.71 4.33 15.31
N ALA A 537 22.91 4.92 15.24
CA ALA A 537 23.71 4.98 14.01
C ALA A 537 24.11 3.58 13.53
N MET A 538 24.59 2.72 14.44
CA MET A 538 24.94 1.33 14.14
C MET A 538 23.72 0.56 13.63
N LEU A 539 22.58 0.67 14.33
CA LEU A 539 21.33 0.02 13.92
C LEU A 539 20.86 0.49 12.54
N SER A 540 20.92 1.80 12.28
CA SER A 540 20.56 2.36 10.97
C SER A 540 21.40 1.76 9.84
N ALA A 541 22.71 1.65 10.04
CA ALA A 541 23.62 1.09 9.04
C ALA A 541 23.33 -0.40 8.80
N THR A 542 23.19 -1.20 9.86
CA THR A 542 22.88 -2.64 9.74
C THR A 542 21.51 -2.89 9.12
N VAL A 543 20.50 -2.09 9.45
CA VAL A 543 19.17 -2.20 8.84
C VAL A 543 19.21 -1.81 7.36
N ALA A 544 19.95 -0.76 7.00
CA ALA A 544 20.11 -0.38 5.60
C ALA A 544 20.78 -1.49 4.78
N ASP A 545 21.89 -2.04 5.27
CA ASP A 545 22.62 -3.12 4.60
C ASP A 545 21.76 -4.39 4.46
N THR A 546 21.03 -4.77 5.52
CA THR A 546 20.17 -5.97 5.46
C THR A 546 18.95 -5.78 4.57
N LEU A 547 18.35 -4.58 4.52
CA LEU A 547 17.27 -4.28 3.58
C LEU A 547 17.76 -4.25 2.13
N GLN A 548 18.94 -3.69 1.88
CA GLN A 548 19.53 -3.68 0.55
C GLN A 548 19.83 -5.10 0.08
N GLN A 549 20.43 -5.94 0.95
CA GLN A 549 20.67 -7.33 0.64
C GLN A 549 19.35 -8.10 0.42
N SER A 550 18.34 -7.89 1.27
CA SER A 550 17.03 -8.55 1.10
C SER A 550 16.33 -8.12 -0.19
N SER A 551 16.41 -6.84 -0.56
CA SER A 551 15.87 -6.34 -1.82
C SER A 551 16.58 -6.98 -3.01
N PHE A 552 17.90 -7.09 -2.95
CA PHE A 552 18.70 -7.77 -3.98
C PHE A 552 18.35 -9.25 -4.08
N ASP A 553 18.23 -9.96 -2.96
CA ASP A 553 17.83 -11.37 -2.93
C ASP A 553 16.42 -11.57 -3.52
N GLN A 554 15.45 -10.73 -3.14
CA GLN A 554 14.07 -10.82 -3.63
C GLN A 554 13.96 -10.50 -5.13
N SER A 555 14.69 -9.48 -5.61
CA SER A 555 14.73 -9.18 -7.04
C SER A 555 15.40 -10.30 -7.81
N SER A 556 16.52 -10.81 -7.31
CA SER A 556 17.27 -11.92 -7.92
C SER A 556 16.43 -13.19 -7.98
N TYR A 557 15.68 -13.51 -6.92
CA TYR A 557 14.76 -14.65 -6.92
C TYR A 557 13.62 -14.50 -7.92
N LYS A 558 13.09 -13.29 -8.10
CA LYS A 558 11.95 -13.03 -9.01
C LYS A 558 12.37 -13.08 -10.49
N VAL A 559 13.55 -12.56 -10.81
CA VAL A 559 14.07 -12.54 -12.18
C VAL A 559 14.79 -13.86 -12.52
N GLY A 560 15.52 -14.43 -11.56
CA GLY A 560 16.28 -15.68 -11.67
C GLY A 560 17.67 -15.54 -12.29
N ALA A 561 17.90 -14.49 -13.07
CA ALA A 561 19.14 -14.15 -13.76
C ALA A 561 19.21 -12.62 -13.96
N ASP A 562 20.21 -12.10 -14.68
CA ASP A 562 20.33 -10.66 -14.98
C ASP A 562 19.16 -10.11 -15.81
N LEU A 563 18.65 -10.90 -16.75
CA LEU A 563 17.56 -10.52 -17.63
C LEU A 563 16.60 -11.69 -17.86
N ARG A 564 15.30 -11.41 -17.83
CA ARG A 564 14.24 -12.36 -18.13
C ARG A 564 13.33 -11.83 -19.23
N ALA A 565 13.27 -12.51 -20.37
CA ALA A 565 12.38 -12.18 -21.47
C ALA A 565 11.08 -12.99 -21.37
N TYR A 566 9.92 -12.31 -21.35
CA TYR A 566 8.58 -12.92 -21.38
C TYR A 566 7.53 -11.89 -21.83
N PRO A 567 6.49 -12.27 -22.61
CA PRO A 567 6.29 -13.57 -23.26
C PRO A 567 7.15 -13.74 -24.52
N VAL A 568 7.61 -14.97 -24.78
CA VAL A 568 8.30 -15.31 -26.03
C VAL A 568 7.33 -16.13 -26.88
N ASP A 569 6.98 -15.62 -28.07
CA ASP A 569 6.13 -16.35 -29.01
C ASP A 569 6.95 -17.45 -29.69
N LEU A 570 6.78 -18.68 -29.21
CA LEU A 570 7.44 -19.88 -29.72
C LEU A 570 6.90 -20.31 -31.09
N GLY A 571 5.86 -19.66 -31.63
CA GLY A 571 5.38 -19.87 -33.01
C GLY A 571 6.31 -19.36 -34.10
N SER A 572 7.37 -18.62 -33.73
CA SER A 572 8.26 -17.88 -34.64
C SER A 572 9.38 -18.70 -35.32
N GLY A 573 9.56 -19.97 -34.97
CA GLY A 573 10.61 -20.85 -35.53
C GLY A 573 11.27 -21.79 -34.51
N PRO A 574 12.34 -22.54 -34.88
CA PRO A 574 13.02 -23.45 -33.97
C PRO A 574 13.67 -22.69 -32.79
N GLU A 575 13.31 -23.07 -31.56
CA GLU A 575 13.80 -22.51 -30.29
C GLU A 575 15.34 -22.38 -30.26
N THR A 576 16.03 -23.37 -30.82
CA THR A 576 17.50 -23.43 -30.92
C THR A 576 18.12 -22.26 -31.70
N LYS A 577 17.45 -21.74 -32.74
CA LYS A 577 17.97 -20.62 -33.53
C LYS A 577 17.85 -19.28 -32.79
N ILE A 578 16.79 -19.11 -31.99
CA ILE A 578 16.57 -17.89 -31.21
C ILE A 578 17.60 -17.82 -30.08
N LEU A 579 17.79 -18.95 -29.36
CA LEU A 579 18.79 -19.04 -28.29
C LEU A 579 20.22 -18.81 -28.81
N GLN A 580 20.57 -19.35 -29.98
CA GLN A 580 21.88 -19.10 -30.60
C GLN A 580 22.09 -17.62 -30.92
N ARG A 581 21.10 -16.96 -31.55
CA ARG A 581 21.20 -15.52 -31.83
C ARG A 581 21.37 -14.68 -30.57
N LEU A 582 20.73 -15.06 -29.47
CA LEU A 582 20.88 -14.37 -28.19
C LEU A 582 22.27 -14.58 -27.59
N ARG A 583 22.84 -15.79 -27.71
CA ARG A 583 24.21 -16.08 -27.26
C ARG A 583 25.28 -15.37 -28.11
N ASP A 584 25.00 -15.11 -29.38
CA ASP A 584 25.90 -14.40 -30.30
C ASP A 584 25.93 -12.87 -30.06
N ILE A 585 25.07 -12.33 -29.19
CA ILE A 585 25.08 -10.91 -28.84
C ILE A 585 26.30 -10.63 -27.95
N ASP A 586 27.09 -9.63 -28.35
CA ASP A 586 28.27 -9.20 -27.60
C ASP A 586 27.88 -8.74 -26.17
N GLY A 587 28.49 -9.37 -25.16
CA GLY A 587 28.17 -9.17 -23.74
C GLY A 587 27.22 -10.19 -23.10
N VAL A 588 26.69 -11.16 -23.85
CA VAL A 588 25.88 -12.25 -23.28
C VAL A 588 26.77 -13.45 -22.91
N GLU A 589 26.91 -13.72 -21.60
CA GLU A 589 27.74 -14.84 -21.11
C GLU A 589 27.03 -16.20 -21.15
N GLY A 590 25.70 -16.22 -21.08
CA GLY A 590 24.91 -17.45 -21.13
C GLY A 590 23.42 -17.19 -21.29
N VAL A 591 22.70 -18.17 -21.84
CA VAL A 591 21.25 -18.12 -22.07
C VAL A 591 20.68 -19.49 -21.78
N SER A 592 19.65 -19.55 -20.93
CA SER A 592 18.92 -20.76 -20.58
C SER A 592 17.45 -20.61 -20.96
N ALA A 593 16.87 -21.66 -21.55
CA ALA A 593 15.43 -21.75 -21.75
C ALA A 593 14.72 -22.16 -20.46
N GLY A 594 13.55 -21.57 -20.22
CA GLY A 594 12.70 -21.87 -19.08
C GLY A 594 11.24 -21.95 -19.49
N PHE A 595 10.56 -23.01 -19.09
CA PHE A 595 9.14 -23.22 -19.29
C PHE A 595 8.42 -23.33 -17.94
N ARG A 596 7.40 -22.50 -17.75
CA ARG A 596 6.54 -22.56 -16.55
C ARG A 596 5.09 -22.68 -16.98
N SER A 597 4.41 -23.71 -16.48
CA SER A 597 2.98 -23.95 -16.74
C SER A 597 2.29 -24.46 -15.49
N LYS A 598 0.95 -24.39 -15.47
CA LYS A 598 0.13 -25.02 -14.44
C LYS A 598 -0.48 -26.29 -15.01
N GLY A 599 -0.26 -27.41 -14.34
CA GLY A 599 -0.91 -28.68 -14.63
C GLY A 599 -1.99 -28.97 -13.59
N GLU A 600 -2.96 -29.81 -13.96
CA GLU A 600 -3.91 -30.41 -13.03
C GLU A 600 -3.79 -31.93 -13.14
N ILE A 601 -3.42 -32.63 -12.06
CA ILE A 601 -3.53 -34.09 -12.03
C ILE A 601 -4.93 -34.42 -11.53
N ARG A 602 -5.80 -34.83 -12.44
CA ARG A 602 -7.20 -35.17 -12.14
C ARG A 602 -7.33 -36.68 -12.00
N ILE A 603 -7.51 -37.17 -10.77
CA ILE A 603 -7.95 -38.55 -10.52
C ILE A 603 -9.37 -38.45 -9.94
N GLY A 604 -10.39 -38.87 -10.69
CA GLY A 604 -11.77 -38.93 -10.18
C GLY A 604 -12.51 -37.59 -10.07
N GLY A 605 -12.08 -36.54 -10.76
CA GLY A 605 -12.84 -35.28 -10.88
C GLY A 605 -12.49 -34.17 -9.88
N GLN A 606 -11.60 -34.44 -8.92
CA GLN A 606 -10.92 -33.42 -8.12
C GLN A 606 -9.41 -33.60 -8.25
N GLY A 607 -8.70 -32.53 -8.58
CA GLY A 607 -7.24 -32.52 -8.71
C GLY A 607 -6.71 -31.19 -8.19
N GLU A 608 -5.64 -31.23 -7.40
CA GLU A 608 -4.96 -30.00 -7.03
C GLU A 608 -4.11 -29.49 -8.22
N PRO A 609 -4.17 -28.19 -8.53
CA PRO A 609 -3.29 -27.61 -9.52
C PRO A 609 -1.84 -27.64 -9.01
N PHE A 610 -0.91 -28.06 -9.86
CA PHE A 610 0.53 -28.02 -9.57
C PHE A 610 1.26 -27.17 -10.60
N GLU A 611 2.35 -26.53 -10.21
CA GLU A 611 3.20 -25.79 -11.13
C GLU A 611 4.28 -26.70 -11.70
N VAL A 612 4.40 -26.72 -13.04
CA VAL A 612 5.48 -27.35 -13.77
C VAL A 612 6.51 -26.29 -14.10
N LEU A 613 7.76 -26.52 -13.72
CA LEU A 613 8.91 -25.72 -14.11
C LEU A 613 9.90 -26.64 -14.82
N ALA A 614 10.26 -26.31 -16.05
CA ALA A 614 11.35 -26.94 -16.78
C ALA A 614 12.42 -25.89 -17.09
N ILE A 615 13.67 -26.24 -16.85
CA ILE A 615 14.85 -25.41 -17.06
C ILE A 615 15.96 -26.25 -17.68
N GLU A 616 16.92 -25.62 -18.36
CA GLU A 616 18.15 -26.28 -18.81
C GLU A 616 19.19 -26.26 -17.67
N PRO A 617 19.42 -27.37 -16.94
CA PRO A 617 20.16 -27.33 -15.67
C PRO A 617 21.61 -26.89 -15.82
N SER A 618 22.28 -27.30 -16.92
CA SER A 618 23.69 -26.96 -17.18
C SER A 618 23.91 -25.48 -17.49
N GLU A 619 22.96 -24.85 -18.17
CA GLU A 619 23.03 -23.42 -18.53
C GLU A 619 22.52 -22.57 -17.37
N TYR A 620 21.39 -22.95 -16.77
CA TYR A 620 20.80 -22.23 -15.64
C TYR A 620 21.70 -22.29 -14.40
N GLY A 621 22.47 -23.36 -14.18
CA GLY A 621 23.45 -23.42 -13.10
C GLY A 621 24.61 -22.42 -13.23
N ARG A 622 24.86 -21.88 -14.44
CA ARG A 622 25.93 -20.89 -14.68
C ARG A 622 25.44 -19.45 -14.58
N ILE A 623 24.20 -19.20 -15.00
CA ILE A 623 23.62 -17.84 -15.08
C ILE A 623 22.60 -17.56 -13.98
N GLY A 624 22.12 -18.60 -13.31
CA GLY A 624 21.08 -18.50 -12.29
C GLY A 624 21.66 -17.92 -11.01
N VAL A 625 20.94 -16.94 -10.44
CA VAL A 625 21.29 -16.40 -9.13
C VAL A 625 20.63 -17.25 -8.05
N PHE A 626 21.44 -17.90 -7.23
CA PHE A 626 21.00 -18.68 -6.07
C PHE A 626 21.64 -18.12 -4.81
N ARG A 627 20.93 -18.23 -3.69
CA ARG A 627 21.54 -17.95 -2.39
C ARG A 627 22.32 -19.17 -1.91
N ASP A 628 23.51 -18.92 -1.37
CA ASP A 628 24.44 -19.96 -0.92
C ASP A 628 23.86 -20.87 0.17
N ASP A 629 22.89 -20.39 0.95
CA ASP A 629 22.22 -21.15 2.01
C ASP A 629 21.21 -22.19 1.50
N TYR A 630 20.72 -22.05 0.26
CA TYR A 630 19.87 -23.05 -0.40
C TYR A 630 20.67 -24.07 -1.22
N GLY A 631 21.94 -23.79 -1.54
CA GLY A 631 22.73 -24.50 -2.55
C GLY A 631 23.78 -25.49 -2.05
N SER A 632 23.80 -25.83 -0.75
CA SER A 632 24.86 -26.72 -0.20
C SER A 632 24.78 -28.19 -0.66
N SER A 633 23.73 -28.59 -1.37
CA SER A 633 23.64 -29.87 -2.07
C SER A 633 23.55 -29.64 -3.57
N VAL A 634 24.56 -30.10 -4.31
CA VAL A 634 24.50 -30.22 -5.78
C VAL A 634 23.25 -31.04 -6.11
N VAL A 635 22.41 -30.50 -7.00
CA VAL A 635 21.29 -31.26 -7.56
C VAL A 635 21.91 -32.28 -8.51
N ASP A 636 22.14 -33.50 -8.01
CA ASP A 636 22.56 -34.67 -8.79
C ASP A 636 21.42 -35.22 -9.66
#